data_AF-A0A9E0FZX4-F1
#
_entry.id   AF-A0A9E0FZX4-F1
#
_cell.length_a   1.000
_cell.length_b   1.000
_cell.length_c   1.000
_cell.angle_alpha   90.00
_cell.angle_beta   90.00
_cell.angle_gamma   90.00
#
_symmetry.space_group_name_H-M   'P 1'
#
loop_
_entity.id
_entity.type
_entity.pdbx_description
1 polymer ?
#
loop_
_entity_poly.entity_id
_entity_poly.type
_entity_poly.pdbx_seq_one_letter_code
_entity_poly.pdbx_strand_id
1 'polypeptide(L)'
;MKKTFVKVLVLVLLAVAGATVAQAQIKYGPMLGANLANIKGDFDDDNAMKFGMHIGGVVDIGISDNFSIMPGVLFSMKGTQSDEDSKYKLNANYIEVPVLAKYQLESGLNFAAGPYLGLLMSAKATDGDNDVDVKDSFSGTDIGLKFGIGYQLESGLGFGVNYGMSLTTIADDSDIDSKNNVIGISVMYMLGGD
;
A
#
# COMPACT_ATOMS: atom_id res chain seq x y z
N MET A 1 -15.14 12.99 -9.45
CA MET A 1 -14.48 11.82 -8.84
C MET A 1 -14.60 10.54 -9.68
N LYS A 2 -15.80 10.02 -10.03
CA LYS A 2 -15.95 8.78 -10.83
C LYS A 2 -15.19 8.79 -12.18
N LYS A 3 -15.21 9.92 -12.91
CA LYS A 3 -14.54 10.04 -14.22
C LYS A 3 -13.00 10.08 -14.14
N THR A 4 -12.45 10.59 -13.04
CA THR A 4 -10.99 10.64 -12.81
C THR A 4 -10.46 9.26 -12.43
N PHE A 5 -11.19 8.54 -11.58
CA PHE A 5 -10.89 7.15 -11.21
C PHE A 5 -10.83 6.23 -12.45
N VAL A 6 -11.83 6.32 -13.33
CA VAL A 6 -11.84 5.53 -14.58
C VAL A 6 -10.67 5.89 -15.49
N LYS A 7 -10.31 7.17 -15.61
CA LYS A 7 -9.16 7.60 -16.43
C LYS A 7 -7.84 7.07 -15.89
N VAL A 8 -7.62 7.10 -14.58
CA VAL A 8 -6.41 6.55 -13.95
C VAL A 8 -6.35 5.03 -14.13
N LEU A 9 -7.47 4.32 -13.91
CA LEU A 9 -7.56 2.88 -14.14
C LEU A 9 -7.23 2.51 -15.60
N VAL A 10 -7.76 3.28 -16.55
CA VAL A 10 -7.48 3.13 -17.98
C VAL A 10 -6.02 3.45 -18.32
N LEU A 11 -5.42 4.46 -17.67
CA LEU A 11 -4.01 4.81 -17.87
C LEU A 11 -3.06 3.72 -17.35
N VAL A 12 -3.39 3.12 -16.20
CA VAL A 12 -2.68 1.96 -15.66
C VAL A 12 -2.84 0.76 -16.60
N LEU A 13 -4.05 0.49 -17.08
CA LEU A 13 -4.31 -0.58 -18.05
C LEU A 13 -3.57 -0.38 -19.38
N LEU A 14 -3.48 0.86 -19.87
CA LEU A 14 -2.75 1.20 -21.11
C LEU A 14 -1.23 1.13 -20.92
N ALA A 15 -0.71 1.52 -19.75
CA ALA A 15 0.70 1.36 -19.42
C ALA A 15 1.11 -0.12 -19.35
N VAL A 16 0.21 -0.99 -18.89
CA VAL A 16 0.40 -2.45 -18.89
C VAL A 16 0.31 -3.04 -20.30
N ALA A 17 -0.55 -2.50 -21.17
CA ALA A 17 -0.72 -2.99 -22.54
C ALA A 17 0.43 -2.61 -23.51
N GLY A 18 1.22 -1.59 -23.18
CA GLY A 18 2.32 -1.10 -24.02
C GLY A 18 3.63 -1.91 -23.93
N ALA A 19 3.75 -2.79 -22.94
CA ALA A 19 4.86 -3.74 -22.87
C ALA A 19 4.55 -4.93 -23.79
N THR A 20 5.42 -5.23 -24.75
CA THR A 20 5.29 -6.40 -25.64
C THR A 20 5.30 -7.70 -24.82
N VAL A 21 4.11 -8.25 -24.54
CA VAL A 21 3.84 -9.42 -23.68
C VAL A 21 4.25 -10.76 -24.31
N ALA A 22 5.18 -10.77 -25.28
CA ALA A 22 5.44 -11.97 -26.08
C ALA A 22 6.22 -13.07 -25.34
N GLN A 23 6.83 -12.79 -24.17
CA GLN A 23 7.53 -13.78 -23.33
C GLN A 23 7.46 -13.51 -21.81
N ALA A 24 6.62 -12.56 -21.36
CA ALA A 24 6.53 -12.26 -19.93
C ALA A 24 5.72 -13.34 -19.20
N GLN A 25 6.34 -14.05 -18.25
CA GLN A 25 5.59 -14.90 -17.31
C GLN A 25 4.73 -13.99 -16.42
N ILE A 26 3.41 -14.05 -16.61
CA ILE A 26 2.46 -13.30 -15.79
C ILE A 26 1.95 -14.20 -14.68
N LYS A 27 2.14 -13.76 -13.45
CA LYS A 27 1.53 -14.34 -12.26
C LYS A 27 0.56 -13.34 -11.64
N TYR A 28 -0.47 -13.80 -10.96
CA TYR A 28 -1.42 -12.92 -10.27
C TYR A 28 -1.98 -13.61 -9.05
N GLY A 29 -2.42 -12.84 -8.06
CA GLY A 29 -2.83 -13.46 -6.80
C GLY A 29 -3.46 -12.52 -5.82
N PRO A 30 -4.26 -13.05 -4.87
CA PRO A 30 -4.65 -12.30 -3.70
C PRO A 30 -3.44 -12.02 -2.79
N MET A 31 -3.49 -10.87 -2.12
CA MET A 31 -2.58 -10.48 -1.05
C MET A 31 -3.39 -10.04 0.15
N LEU A 32 -3.02 -10.54 1.32
CA LEU A 32 -3.61 -10.16 2.61
C LEU A 32 -2.49 -9.88 3.61
N GLY A 33 -2.74 -8.99 4.56
CA GLY A 33 -1.72 -8.70 5.55
C GLY A 33 -2.17 -7.75 6.65
N ALA A 34 -1.29 -7.57 7.62
CA ALA A 34 -1.46 -6.66 8.74
C ALA A 34 -0.53 -5.46 8.59
N ASN A 35 -0.97 -4.30 9.08
CA ASN A 35 -0.23 -3.04 9.06
C ASN A 35 -0.04 -2.54 10.49
N LEU A 36 1.14 -2.00 10.76
CA LEU A 36 1.42 -1.09 11.87
C LEU A 36 1.71 0.27 11.24
N ALA A 37 0.75 1.18 11.35
CA ALA A 37 0.82 2.51 10.75
C ALA A 37 1.06 3.56 11.83
N ASN A 38 1.81 4.61 11.51
CA ASN A 38 1.88 5.82 12.29
C ASN A 38 1.88 7.04 11.37
N ILE A 39 1.40 8.18 11.86
CA ILE A 39 1.49 9.47 11.18
C ILE A 39 2.61 10.25 11.87
N LYS A 40 3.67 10.55 11.12
CA LYS A 40 4.78 11.40 11.59
C LYS A 40 4.60 12.81 11.06
N GLY A 41 4.90 13.83 11.88
CA GLY A 41 4.65 15.22 11.52
C GLY A 41 4.82 16.17 12.69
N ASP A 42 4.25 17.37 12.58
CA ASP A 42 4.38 18.44 13.60
C ASP A 42 3.77 18.13 14.97
N PHE A 43 3.06 17.02 15.11
CA PHE A 43 2.44 16.56 16.37
C PHE A 43 3.11 15.28 16.91
N ASP A 44 4.42 15.11 16.69
CA ASP A 44 5.16 13.84 16.88
C ASP A 44 5.29 13.36 18.35
N ASP A 45 4.96 14.17 19.35
CA ASP A 45 5.38 13.89 20.73
C ASP A 45 4.64 12.70 21.41
N ASP A 46 3.44 12.28 20.96
CA ASP A 46 2.63 11.23 21.65
C ASP A 46 1.86 10.24 20.73
N ASN A 47 2.37 9.95 19.53
CA ASN A 47 1.68 9.09 18.55
C ASN A 47 2.20 7.63 18.53
N ALA A 48 1.31 6.69 18.86
CA ALA A 48 1.53 5.24 18.84
C ALA A 48 1.33 4.63 17.43
N MET A 49 1.99 3.50 17.18
CA MET A 49 1.67 2.67 16.01
C MET A 49 0.26 2.06 16.13
N LYS A 50 -0.60 2.34 15.16
CA LYS A 50 -1.94 1.76 15.05
C LYS A 50 -1.94 0.49 14.23
N PHE A 51 -2.59 -0.55 14.75
CA PHE A 51 -2.88 -1.75 13.99
C PHE A 51 -3.92 -1.49 12.89
N GLY A 52 -3.69 -2.10 11.74
CA GLY A 52 -4.56 -2.12 10.58
C GLY A 52 -4.31 -3.37 9.74
N MET A 53 -4.93 -3.41 8.57
CA MET A 53 -4.76 -4.51 7.62
C MET A 53 -4.76 -4.01 6.19
N HIS A 54 -4.23 -4.82 5.29
CA HIS A 54 -4.39 -4.63 3.86
C HIS A 54 -4.89 -5.91 3.19
N ILE A 55 -5.72 -5.75 2.16
CA ILE A 55 -6.24 -6.86 1.36
C ILE A 55 -6.44 -6.41 -0.09
N GLY A 56 -6.13 -7.26 -1.05
CA GLY A 56 -6.42 -6.98 -2.44
C GLY A 56 -5.75 -7.98 -3.38
N GLY A 57 -5.44 -7.51 -4.59
CA GLY A 57 -4.83 -8.32 -5.63
C GLY A 57 -3.55 -7.70 -6.15
N VAL A 58 -2.61 -8.56 -6.54
CA VAL A 58 -1.38 -8.18 -7.24
C VAL A 58 -1.25 -8.95 -8.54
N VAL A 59 -0.57 -8.33 -9.49
CA VAL A 59 -0.11 -8.95 -10.72
C VAL A 59 1.41 -8.84 -10.69
N ASP A 60 2.11 -9.85 -11.17
CA ASP A 60 3.55 -9.96 -11.21
C ASP A 60 3.96 -10.28 -12.65
N ILE A 61 4.57 -9.29 -13.29
CA ILE A 61 4.88 -9.31 -14.72
C ILE A 61 6.38 -9.54 -14.85
N GLY A 62 6.77 -10.76 -15.22
CA GLY A 62 8.17 -11.10 -15.48
C GLY A 62 8.73 -10.31 -16.66
N ILE A 63 9.81 -9.57 -16.42
CA ILE A 63 10.56 -8.84 -17.46
C ILE A 63 11.82 -9.63 -17.84
N SER A 64 12.42 -10.32 -16.86
CA SER A 64 13.49 -11.31 -17.02
C SER A 64 13.37 -12.40 -15.94
N ASP A 65 14.22 -13.42 -15.99
CA ASP A 65 14.19 -14.56 -15.05
C ASP A 65 14.22 -14.15 -13.56
N ASN A 66 14.90 -13.05 -13.24
CA ASN A 66 15.05 -12.55 -11.88
C ASN A 66 14.37 -11.20 -11.64
N PHE A 67 13.83 -10.54 -12.67
CA PHE A 67 13.27 -9.20 -12.54
C PHE A 67 11.83 -9.13 -13.05
N SER A 68 10.98 -8.47 -12.25
CA SER A 68 9.55 -8.37 -12.51
C SER A 68 9.00 -7.03 -12.03
N ILE A 69 7.88 -6.62 -12.62
CA ILE A 69 7.10 -5.47 -12.15
C ILE A 69 5.81 -6.00 -11.54
N MET A 70 5.57 -5.64 -10.29
CA MET A 70 4.44 -6.10 -9.50
C MET A 70 3.49 -4.95 -9.17
N PRO A 71 2.56 -4.59 -10.07
CA PRO A 71 1.46 -3.70 -9.74
C PRO A 71 0.41 -4.38 -8.85
N GLY A 72 -0.30 -3.59 -8.05
CA GLY A 72 -1.39 -4.10 -7.20
C GLY A 72 -2.51 -3.10 -7.00
N VAL A 73 -3.61 -3.60 -6.44
CA VAL A 73 -4.70 -2.79 -5.90
C VAL A 73 -5.08 -3.37 -4.55
N LEU A 74 -4.84 -2.61 -3.50
CA LEU A 74 -5.00 -3.01 -2.11
C LEU A 74 -5.95 -2.04 -1.40
N PHE A 75 -6.94 -2.54 -0.69
CA PHE A 75 -7.56 -1.78 0.38
C PHE A 75 -6.62 -1.80 1.58
N SER A 76 -6.22 -0.63 2.08
CA SER A 76 -5.22 -0.49 3.15
C SER A 76 -5.76 0.40 4.27
N MET A 77 -5.82 -0.15 5.48
CA MET A 77 -6.15 0.59 6.70
C MET A 77 -4.85 1.16 7.30
N LYS A 78 -4.78 2.49 7.37
CA LYS A 78 -3.69 3.26 7.97
C LYS A 78 -4.24 4.14 9.11
N GLY A 79 -3.38 4.99 9.66
CA GLY A 79 -3.72 5.97 10.69
C GLY A 79 -2.78 5.93 11.89
N THR A 80 -3.18 6.55 12.97
CA THR A 80 -2.42 6.62 14.23
C THR A 80 -3.36 6.46 15.44
N GLN A 81 -2.80 6.12 16.58
CA GLN A 81 -3.49 6.03 17.86
C GLN A 81 -2.69 6.83 18.89
N SER A 82 -3.35 7.53 19.81
CA SER A 82 -2.65 8.24 20.87
C SER A 82 -2.03 7.27 21.89
N ASP A 83 -0.80 7.53 22.30
CA ASP A 83 -0.11 6.77 23.36
C ASP A 83 -0.71 7.04 24.76
N GLU A 84 -1.14 8.28 25.03
CA GLU A 84 -1.69 8.68 26.34
C GLU A 84 -3.15 8.22 26.54
N ASP A 85 -3.96 8.24 25.49
CA ASP A 85 -5.35 7.76 25.55
C ASP A 85 -5.71 6.89 24.35
N SER A 86 -5.64 5.58 24.58
CA SER A 86 -6.01 4.53 23.61
C SER A 86 -7.43 4.63 23.04
N LYS A 87 -8.30 5.48 23.60
CA LYS A 87 -9.64 5.77 23.06
C LYS A 87 -9.60 6.69 21.85
N TYR A 88 -8.55 7.51 21.70
CA TYR A 88 -8.36 8.37 20.55
C TYR A 88 -7.66 7.63 19.42
N LYS A 89 -8.40 7.41 18.33
CA LYS A 89 -7.90 6.71 17.14
C LYS A 89 -8.22 7.51 15.90
N LEU A 90 -7.21 7.68 15.05
CA LEU A 90 -7.38 8.23 13.73
C LEU A 90 -7.30 7.08 12.72
N ASN A 91 -8.40 6.82 12.02
CA ASN A 91 -8.52 5.75 11.04
C ASN A 91 -8.60 6.35 9.64
N ALA A 92 -7.63 6.04 8.79
CA ALA A 92 -7.62 6.47 7.40
C ALA A 92 -7.56 5.26 6.47
N ASN A 93 -8.60 5.05 5.68
CA ASN A 93 -8.71 3.92 4.77
C ASN A 93 -8.42 4.37 3.34
N TYR A 94 -7.53 3.65 2.66
CA TYR A 94 -7.07 3.97 1.32
C TYR A 94 -7.33 2.82 0.35
N ILE A 95 -7.62 3.15 -0.91
CA ILE A 95 -7.30 2.24 -2.02
C ILE A 95 -5.88 2.59 -2.45
N GLU A 96 -4.96 1.66 -2.25
CA GLU A 96 -3.55 1.79 -2.57
C GLU A 96 -3.20 1.03 -3.84
N VAL A 97 -2.53 1.70 -4.76
CA VAL A 97 -2.05 1.17 -6.03
C VAL A 97 -0.52 1.23 -6.02
N PRO A 98 0.16 0.20 -5.48
CA PRO A 98 1.61 0.09 -5.58
C PRO A 98 2.04 -0.37 -6.97
N VAL A 99 3.21 0.08 -7.42
CA VAL A 99 3.91 -0.43 -8.61
C VAL A 99 5.34 -0.74 -8.18
N LEU A 100 5.64 -2.01 -7.92
CA LEU A 100 6.91 -2.41 -7.33
C LEU A 100 7.80 -3.07 -8.37
N ALA A 101 9.04 -2.63 -8.48
CA ALA A 101 10.10 -3.40 -9.13
C ALA A 101 10.54 -4.51 -8.16
N LYS A 102 10.41 -5.76 -8.57
CA LYS A 102 10.71 -6.93 -7.75
C LYS A 102 11.86 -7.74 -8.36
N TYR A 103 12.90 -7.98 -7.56
CA TYR A 103 14.02 -8.84 -7.89
C TYR A 103 13.92 -10.16 -7.11
N GLN A 104 13.87 -11.27 -7.83
CA GLN A 104 13.64 -12.62 -7.30
C GLN A 104 14.92 -13.47 -7.45
N LEU A 105 15.39 -14.00 -6.32
CA LEU A 105 16.50 -14.95 -6.30
C LEU A 105 15.97 -16.37 -6.54
N GLU A 106 16.83 -17.24 -7.07
CA GLU A 106 16.55 -18.67 -7.27
C GLU A 106 16.14 -19.39 -5.97
N SER A 107 16.60 -18.89 -4.82
CA SER A 107 16.26 -19.43 -3.51
C SER A 107 14.81 -19.21 -3.08
N GLY A 108 14.04 -18.40 -3.82
CA GLY A 108 12.70 -17.95 -3.42
C GLY A 108 12.68 -16.60 -2.68
N LEU A 109 13.83 -16.10 -2.19
CA LEU A 109 13.93 -14.76 -1.59
C LEU A 109 13.74 -13.67 -2.65
N ASN A 110 13.03 -12.60 -2.33
CA ASN A 110 12.87 -11.44 -3.20
C ASN A 110 12.95 -10.11 -2.46
N PHE A 111 13.27 -9.08 -3.23
CA PHE A 111 13.31 -7.69 -2.82
C PHE A 111 12.41 -6.90 -3.74
N ALA A 112 11.60 -6.01 -3.18
CA ALA A 112 10.67 -5.19 -3.94
C ALA A 112 10.83 -3.72 -3.55
N ALA A 113 10.79 -2.81 -4.51
CA ALA A 113 10.80 -1.38 -4.26
C ALA A 113 10.03 -0.62 -5.34
N GLY A 114 9.30 0.41 -4.97
CA GLY A 114 8.65 1.26 -5.95
C GLY A 114 7.66 2.25 -5.37
N PRO A 115 7.07 3.11 -6.21
CA PRO A 115 6.07 4.07 -5.78
C PRO A 115 4.74 3.39 -5.45
N TYR A 116 3.95 4.09 -4.64
CA TYR A 116 2.54 3.79 -4.46
C TYR A 116 1.69 5.06 -4.53
N LEU A 117 0.45 4.89 -4.97
CA LEU A 117 -0.60 5.90 -4.94
C LEU A 117 -1.74 5.42 -4.03
N GLY A 118 -1.99 6.12 -2.95
CA GLY A 118 -3.13 5.94 -2.06
C GLY A 118 -4.23 6.94 -2.39
N LEU A 119 -5.46 6.47 -2.54
CA LEU A 119 -6.66 7.28 -2.69
C LEU A 119 -7.50 7.17 -1.42
N LEU A 120 -7.74 8.29 -0.76
CA LEU A 120 -8.46 8.32 0.50
C LEU A 120 -9.94 7.96 0.29
N MET A 121 -10.38 6.88 0.94
CA MET A 121 -11.76 6.43 0.90
C MET A 121 -12.58 6.99 2.05
N SER A 122 -12.02 6.95 3.26
CA SER A 122 -12.65 7.46 4.47
C SER A 122 -11.59 7.85 5.50
N ALA A 123 -11.81 8.93 6.24
CA ALA A 123 -11.05 9.22 7.45
C ALA A 123 -12.00 9.48 8.61
N LYS A 124 -11.73 8.83 9.75
CA LYS A 124 -12.54 8.95 10.97
C LYS A 124 -11.65 9.16 12.17
N ALA A 125 -12.00 10.14 13.00
CA ALA A 125 -11.47 10.29 14.33
C ALA A 125 -12.47 9.65 15.31
N THR A 126 -12.00 8.68 16.08
CA THR A 126 -12.77 8.02 17.14
C THR A 126 -12.28 8.53 18.48
N ASP A 127 -13.19 8.97 19.34
CA ASP A 127 -12.97 9.26 20.75
C ASP A 127 -13.99 8.46 21.58
N GLY A 128 -13.52 7.36 22.17
CA GLY A 128 -14.37 6.42 22.89
C GLY A 128 -15.39 5.76 21.97
N ASP A 129 -16.68 6.06 22.16
CA ASP A 129 -17.79 5.54 21.35
C ASP A 129 -18.23 6.51 20.24
N ASN A 130 -17.62 7.71 20.17
CA ASN A 130 -17.98 8.72 19.18
C ASN A 130 -17.06 8.66 17.97
N ASP A 131 -17.64 8.44 16.79
CA ASP A 131 -16.97 8.53 15.50
C ASP A 131 -17.30 9.89 14.84
N VAL A 132 -16.27 10.67 14.51
CA VAL A 132 -16.39 11.89 13.73
C VAL A 132 -15.75 11.68 12.36
N ASP A 133 -16.48 12.02 11.29
CA ASP A 133 -15.91 12.05 9.94
C ASP A 133 -14.98 13.25 9.82
N VAL A 134 -13.71 12.98 9.53
CA VAL A 134 -12.65 13.98 9.39
C VAL A 134 -12.03 13.93 8.00
N LYS A 135 -12.70 13.30 7.04
CA LYS A 135 -12.19 13.13 5.67
C LYS A 135 -11.83 14.45 5.01
N ASP A 136 -12.59 15.50 5.27
CA ASP A 136 -12.36 16.83 4.68
C ASP A 136 -11.10 17.51 5.23
N SER A 137 -10.51 17.01 6.32
CA SER A 137 -9.23 17.49 6.86
C SER A 137 -8.02 16.72 6.30
N PHE A 138 -8.25 15.71 5.46
CA PHE A 138 -7.20 14.91 4.86
C PHE A 138 -7.10 15.18 3.36
N SER A 139 -5.87 15.20 2.87
CA SER A 139 -5.59 15.12 1.44
C SER A 139 -6.26 13.86 0.86
N GLY A 140 -6.94 14.04 -0.26
CA GLY A 140 -7.56 12.92 -0.99
C GLY A 140 -6.56 11.91 -1.56
N THR A 141 -5.27 12.23 -1.54
CA THR A 141 -4.20 11.43 -2.15
C THR A 141 -2.98 11.30 -1.23
N ASP A 142 -2.41 10.09 -1.16
CA ASP A 142 -1.17 9.76 -0.44
C ASP A 142 -0.18 9.15 -1.45
N ILE A 143 0.88 9.87 -1.82
CA ILE A 143 1.92 9.37 -2.72
C ILE A 143 3.15 9.04 -1.89
N GLY A 144 3.71 7.86 -2.10
CA GLY A 144 4.90 7.45 -1.37
C GLY A 144 5.73 6.38 -2.05
N LEU A 145 6.71 5.87 -1.31
CA LEU A 145 7.55 4.74 -1.68
C LEU A 145 7.27 3.56 -0.77
N LYS A 146 7.35 2.36 -1.33
CA LYS A 146 7.27 1.10 -0.60
C LYS A 146 8.47 0.23 -0.92
N PHE A 147 9.03 -0.36 0.13
CA PHE A 147 10.13 -1.31 0.08
C PHE A 147 9.68 -2.61 0.72
N GLY A 148 10.16 -3.75 0.23
CA GLY A 148 9.76 -5.04 0.75
C GLY A 148 10.83 -6.10 0.59
N ILE A 149 10.79 -7.06 1.51
CA ILE A 149 11.55 -8.30 1.44
C ILE A 149 10.52 -9.42 1.58
N GLY A 150 10.60 -10.41 0.69
CA GLY A 150 9.66 -11.52 0.69
C GLY A 150 10.32 -12.85 0.36
N TYR A 151 9.57 -13.92 0.57
CA TYR A 151 9.96 -15.27 0.21
C TYR A 151 8.78 -15.94 -0.50
N GLN A 152 9.02 -16.46 -1.70
CA GLN A 152 8.04 -17.05 -2.59
C GLN A 152 8.37 -18.54 -2.77
N LEU A 153 7.44 -19.40 -2.38
CA LEU A 153 7.55 -20.85 -2.57
C LEU A 153 7.13 -21.22 -3.99
N GLU A 154 7.65 -22.35 -4.48
CA GLU A 154 7.27 -22.97 -5.76
C GLU A 154 5.76 -23.27 -5.84
N SER A 155 5.10 -23.50 -4.70
CA SER A 155 3.66 -23.74 -4.61
C SER A 155 2.80 -22.52 -4.94
N GLY A 156 3.41 -21.35 -5.15
CA GLY A 156 2.72 -20.06 -5.31
C GLY A 156 2.47 -19.33 -3.99
N LEU A 157 2.69 -19.95 -2.83
CA LEU A 157 2.56 -19.27 -1.54
C LEU A 157 3.75 -18.34 -1.28
N GLY A 158 3.49 -17.10 -0.86
CA GLY A 158 4.50 -16.10 -0.56
C GLY A 158 4.25 -15.39 0.76
N PHE A 159 5.34 -14.99 1.41
CA PHE A 159 5.33 -14.21 2.65
C PHE A 159 6.20 -12.97 2.47
N GLY A 160 5.88 -11.87 3.13
CA GLY A 160 6.71 -10.68 3.03
C GLY A 160 6.54 -9.70 4.17
N VAL A 161 7.57 -8.89 4.34
CA VAL A 161 7.59 -7.70 5.19
C VAL A 161 7.79 -6.50 4.29
N ASN A 162 7.04 -5.43 4.49
CA ASN A 162 7.17 -4.19 3.74
C ASN A 162 7.22 -2.96 4.64
N TYR A 163 7.88 -1.93 4.15
CA TYR A 163 7.93 -0.60 4.74
C TYR A 163 7.46 0.42 3.71
N GLY A 164 6.38 1.13 4.02
CA GLY A 164 5.82 2.20 3.21
C GLY A 164 6.04 3.56 3.87
N MET A 165 6.53 4.53 3.11
CA MET A 165 6.75 5.91 3.55
C MET A 165 6.06 6.87 2.59
N SER A 166 5.23 7.77 3.13
CA SER A 166 4.58 8.83 2.36
C SER A 166 5.57 9.95 2.04
N LEU A 167 5.54 10.44 0.82
CA LEU A 167 6.32 11.59 0.35
C LEU A 167 5.50 12.88 0.35
N THR A 168 4.17 12.77 0.17
CA THR A 168 3.24 13.89 0.26
C THR A 168 2.65 14.02 1.66
N THR A 169 2.29 15.25 2.07
CA THR A 169 1.47 15.44 3.27
C THR A 169 0.08 14.83 3.05
N ILE A 170 -0.48 14.29 4.12
CA ILE A 170 -1.82 13.70 4.16
C ILE A 170 -2.84 14.64 4.82
N ALA A 171 -2.39 15.79 5.35
CA ALA A 171 -3.26 16.88 5.78
C ALA A 171 -3.76 17.65 4.55
N ASP A 172 -4.99 18.16 4.59
CA ASP A 172 -5.52 19.05 3.53
C ASP A 172 -4.91 20.47 3.63
N ASP A 173 -4.41 20.83 4.82
CA ASP A 173 -3.63 22.06 5.03
C ASP A 173 -2.16 21.83 4.65
N SER A 174 -1.65 22.61 3.70
CA SER A 174 -0.28 22.52 3.21
C SER A 174 0.78 22.97 4.22
N ASP A 175 0.37 23.73 5.24
CA ASP A 175 1.28 24.21 6.29
C ASP A 175 1.50 23.14 7.38
N ILE A 176 0.74 22.04 7.35
CA ILE A 176 0.88 20.91 8.27
C ILE A 176 1.58 19.76 7.54
N ASP A 177 2.81 19.44 7.94
CA ASP A 177 3.50 18.24 7.45
C ASP A 177 3.03 17.03 8.26
N SER A 178 2.32 16.11 7.61
CA SER A 178 1.87 14.85 8.21
C SER A 178 1.98 13.74 7.19
N LYS A 179 2.74 12.69 7.50
CA LYS A 179 3.08 11.61 6.55
C LYS A 179 2.81 10.24 7.18
N ASN A 180 2.14 9.34 6.44
CA ASN A 180 2.00 7.96 6.88
C ASN A 180 3.35 7.22 6.76
N ASN A 181 3.68 6.47 7.80
CA ASN A 181 4.70 5.42 7.77
C ASN A 181 4.03 4.11 8.17
N VAL A 182 4.27 3.05 7.40
CA VAL A 182 3.59 1.76 7.58
C VAL A 182 4.61 0.63 7.53
N ILE A 183 4.64 -0.19 8.56
CA ILE A 183 5.28 -1.50 8.52
C ILE A 183 4.18 -2.53 8.27
N GLY A 184 4.32 -3.33 7.22
CA GLY A 184 3.35 -4.34 6.83
C GLY A 184 3.94 -5.74 6.84
N ILE A 185 3.14 -6.72 7.22
CA ILE A 185 3.42 -8.14 6.96
C ILE A 185 2.34 -8.68 6.04
N SER A 186 2.72 -9.52 5.08
CA SER A 186 1.82 -9.97 4.01
C SER A 186 1.97 -11.46 3.75
N VAL A 187 0.85 -12.10 3.40
CA VAL A 187 0.76 -13.41 2.78
C VAL A 187 0.12 -13.22 1.40
N MET A 188 0.66 -13.89 0.40
CA MET A 188 0.14 -13.86 -0.97
C MET A 188 0.13 -15.26 -1.58
N TYR A 189 -0.75 -15.47 -2.55
CA TYR A 189 -0.80 -16.72 -3.30
C TYR A 189 -0.81 -16.43 -4.80
N MET A 190 0.31 -16.69 -5.47
CA MET A 190 0.52 -16.38 -6.88
C MET A 190 0.12 -17.57 -7.76
N LEU A 191 -0.75 -17.31 -8.73
CA LEU A 191 -1.25 -18.24 -9.73
C LEU A 191 -0.65 -17.89 -11.10
N GLY A 192 -0.42 -18.90 -11.93
CA GLY A 192 0.09 -18.75 -13.31
C GLY A 192 1.62 -18.83 -13.42
N GLY A 193 2.12 -18.78 -14.66
CA GLY A 193 3.55 -18.85 -14.99
C GLY A 193 4.05 -20.18 -15.55
N ASP A 194 3.19 -20.96 -16.23
CA ASP A 194 3.62 -22.11 -17.05
C ASP A 194 4.30 -21.66 -18.35
#